data_AF-A0A349D261-F1
#
_entry.id   AF-A0A349D261-F1
#
_cell.length_a   1.000
_cell.length_b   1.000
_cell.length_c   1.000
_cell.angle_alpha   90.00
_cell.angle_beta   90.00
_cell.angle_gamma   90.00
#
_symmetry.space_group_name_H-M   'P 1'
#
loop_
_entity.id
_entity.type
_entity.pdbx_description
1 polymer ?
#
loop_
_entity_poly.entity_id
_entity_poly.type
_entity_poly.pdbx_seq_one_letter_code
_entity_poly.pdbx_strand_id
1 'polypeptide(L)'
;MIINADSLLPHLKEKVRLTQSDTSRHILCPDCRIRTKLNTLGDGRKKCTVCGKKFRFHKVTDENKLQQCAEILLCFCLDFSSHRTVQITHHRYPLVTVFYDHFRKLLTEKSLSLEKLQLLTTHKGDIQEVHDTSRCRWCKSKLRSGTREEPPVFGVQLRESGEVTIDPLKDDEAVLHFHTFGSKEEAIGRREGFAGFICCSKFHRFTQDEKEKDGAEQLWTWIRERIRNHHGIWKRNTGFFLKELEWKYNNRSLEPELQARKIIELMPMDFLTSWLLSAKKPSIATHQQ
;
A
#
# COMPACT_ATOMS: atom_id res chain seq x y z
N MET A 1 -9.04 23.14 9.66
CA MET A 1 -7.68 22.93 9.13
C MET A 1 -7.80 22.89 7.62
N ILE A 2 -7.12 23.79 6.91
CA ILE A 2 -7.13 23.82 5.45
C ILE A 2 -5.90 23.04 4.99
N ILE A 3 -6.09 22.05 4.12
CA ILE A 3 -4.98 21.33 3.50
C ILE A 3 -4.67 22.05 2.20
N ASN A 4 -3.46 22.60 2.10
CA ASN A 4 -2.93 23.11 0.85
C ASN A 4 -2.02 22.04 0.25
N ALA A 5 -2.41 21.48 -0.89
CA ALA A 5 -1.65 20.46 -1.61
C ALA A 5 -1.16 20.96 -2.98
N ASP A 6 -1.19 22.27 -3.22
CA ASP A 6 -0.91 22.88 -4.52
C ASP A 6 0.54 22.62 -4.96
N SER A 7 1.46 22.50 -3.99
CA SER A 7 2.87 22.17 -4.24
C SER A 7 3.07 20.78 -4.88
N LEU A 8 2.09 19.88 -4.77
CA LEU A 8 2.14 18.53 -5.34
C LEU A 8 1.60 18.47 -6.78
N LEU A 9 0.80 19.46 -7.20
CA LEU A 9 0.17 19.46 -8.52
C LEU A 9 1.15 19.40 -9.69
N PRO A 10 2.29 20.15 -9.72
CA PRO A 10 3.24 20.05 -10.82
C PRO A 10 3.77 18.63 -11.01
N HIS A 11 4.12 17.96 -9.91
CA HIS A 11 4.63 16.59 -9.91
C HIS A 11 3.59 15.56 -10.38
N LEU A 12 2.33 15.74 -9.97
CA LEU A 12 1.23 14.89 -10.45
C LEU A 12 0.91 15.14 -11.93
N LYS A 13 1.03 16.39 -12.40
CA LYS A 13 0.85 16.75 -13.81
C LYS A 13 1.93 16.12 -14.69
N GLU A 14 3.17 15.96 -14.22
CA GLU A 14 4.20 15.20 -14.95
C GLU A 14 3.81 13.73 -15.16
N LYS A 15 3.10 13.14 -14.19
CA LYS A 15 2.61 11.76 -14.25
C LYS A 15 1.35 11.59 -15.09
N VAL A 16 0.68 12.66 -15.49
CA VAL A 16 -0.49 12.61 -16.37
C VAL A 16 -0.10 13.29 -17.68
N ARG A 17 0.23 12.49 -18.70
CA ARG A 17 0.65 13.03 -20.01
C ARG A 17 -0.38 14.06 -20.50
N LEU A 18 -0.01 15.33 -20.44
CA LEU A 18 -0.87 16.43 -20.88
C LEU A 18 -1.16 16.27 -22.38
N THR A 19 -2.43 16.34 -22.73
CA THR A 19 -2.88 16.43 -24.11
C THR A 19 -2.36 17.76 -24.68
N GLN A 20 -1.21 17.75 -25.36
CA GLN A 20 -0.68 18.95 -26.02
C GLN A 20 -1.48 19.20 -27.30
N SER A 21 -1.93 20.44 -27.49
CA SER A 21 -2.53 20.90 -28.74
C SER A 21 -1.64 21.97 -29.37
N ASP A 22 -1.58 21.99 -30.70
CA ASP A 22 -0.94 23.09 -31.43
C ASP A 22 -1.77 24.38 -31.32
N THR A 23 -1.24 25.48 -31.89
CA THR A 23 -1.92 26.79 -31.95
C THR A 23 -3.29 26.74 -32.64
N SER A 24 -3.54 25.73 -33.47
CA SER A 24 -4.81 25.46 -34.14
C SER A 24 -5.73 24.50 -33.37
N ARG A 25 -5.43 24.23 -32.10
CA ARG A 25 -6.15 23.30 -31.20
C ARG A 25 -6.16 21.85 -31.67
N HIS A 26 -5.29 21.48 -32.62
CA HIS A 26 -5.14 20.09 -33.05
C HIS A 26 -4.28 19.34 -32.06
N ILE A 27 -4.74 18.16 -31.65
CA ILE A 27 -4.06 17.37 -30.64
C ILE A 27 -2.81 16.71 -31.24
N LEU A 28 -1.68 16.89 -30.56
CA LEU A 28 -0.41 16.26 -30.90
C LEU A 28 -0.31 14.87 -30.27
N CYS A 29 0.42 13.97 -30.94
CA CYS A 29 0.77 12.70 -30.31
C CYS A 29 1.68 12.97 -29.10
N PRO A 30 1.38 12.45 -27.89
CA PRO A 30 2.18 12.70 -26.70
C PRO A 30 3.58 12.09 -26.77
N ASP A 31 3.81 11.10 -27.64
CA ASP A 31 5.11 10.45 -27.77
C ASP A 31 6.01 11.08 -28.84
N CYS A 32 5.49 11.34 -30.04
CA CYS A 32 6.30 11.91 -31.12
C CYS A 32 6.10 13.42 -31.30
N ARG A 33 5.13 14.04 -30.61
CA ARG A 33 4.76 15.47 -30.69
C ARG A 33 4.42 15.97 -32.10
N ILE A 34 4.19 15.06 -33.04
CA ILE A 34 3.82 15.38 -34.43
C ILE A 34 2.29 15.52 -34.51
N ARG A 35 1.84 16.55 -35.23
CA ARG A 35 0.44 16.70 -35.66
C ARG A 35 0.12 15.60 -36.65
N THR A 36 -0.79 14.71 -36.28
CA THR A 36 -1.09 13.54 -37.10
C THR A 36 -2.51 13.03 -36.87
N LYS A 37 -2.97 12.12 -37.74
CA LYS A 37 -4.27 11.49 -37.60
C LYS A 37 -4.22 10.51 -36.44
N LEU A 38 -5.23 10.57 -35.57
CA LEU A 38 -5.31 9.74 -34.37
C LEU A 38 -6.50 8.80 -34.48
N ASN A 39 -6.23 7.53 -34.76
CA ASN A 39 -7.26 6.51 -34.96
C ASN A 39 -7.85 6.11 -33.60
N THR A 40 -9.18 6.12 -33.48
CA THR A 40 -9.87 5.61 -32.28
C THR A 40 -9.91 4.08 -32.32
N LEU A 41 -9.46 3.45 -31.24
CA LEU A 41 -9.58 2.01 -31.02
C LEU A 41 -10.90 1.70 -30.30
N GLY A 42 -11.37 0.45 -30.41
CA GLY A 42 -12.66 0.02 -29.82
C GLY A 42 -12.75 0.17 -28.30
N ASP A 43 -11.62 0.30 -27.60
CA ASP A 43 -11.54 0.53 -26.15
C ASP A 43 -11.48 2.01 -25.75
N GLY A 44 -11.61 2.92 -26.73
CA GLY A 44 -11.53 4.37 -26.54
C GLY A 44 -10.10 4.94 -26.50
N ARG A 45 -9.05 4.12 -26.66
CA ARG A 45 -7.68 4.61 -26.87
C ARG A 45 -7.52 5.21 -28.26
N LYS A 46 -6.48 6.03 -28.44
CA LYS A 46 -6.05 6.61 -29.69
C LYS A 46 -4.72 6.00 -30.11
N LYS A 47 -4.57 5.68 -31.40
CA LYS A 47 -3.32 5.22 -31.99
C LYS A 47 -2.78 6.30 -32.92
N CYS A 48 -1.52 6.68 -32.70
CA CYS A 48 -0.80 7.57 -33.61
C CYS A 48 -0.55 6.89 -34.96
N THR A 49 -0.89 7.53 -36.07
CA THR A 49 -0.59 6.98 -37.41
C THR A 49 0.89 7.05 -37.77
N VAL A 50 1.68 7.91 -37.11
CA VAL A 50 3.12 8.07 -37.38
C VAL A 50 3.95 7.11 -36.53
N CYS A 51 3.90 7.23 -35.20
CA CYS A 51 4.75 6.42 -34.32
C CYS A 51 4.09 5.10 -33.86
N GLY A 52 2.83 4.85 -34.25
CA GLY A 52 2.10 3.62 -33.90
C GLY A 52 1.72 3.47 -32.43
N LYS A 53 2.18 4.35 -31.53
CA LYS A 53 1.93 4.27 -30.09
C LYS A 53 0.46 4.53 -29.76
N LYS A 54 -0.03 3.84 -28.73
CA LYS A 54 -1.41 3.87 -28.24
C LYS A 54 -1.47 4.66 -26.93
N PHE A 55 -2.42 5.58 -26.80
CA PHE A 55 -2.59 6.42 -25.60
C PHE A 55 -4.05 6.86 -25.44
N ARG A 56 -4.47 7.35 -24.26
CA ARG A 56 -5.79 7.99 -24.05
C ARG A 56 -5.62 9.51 -24.01
N PHE A 57 -6.67 10.24 -24.41
CA PHE A 57 -6.73 11.69 -24.19
C PHE A 57 -7.25 12.00 -22.79
N HIS A 58 -6.54 12.87 -22.09
CA HIS A 58 -6.91 13.42 -20.80
C HIS A 58 -7.71 14.71 -21.01
N LYS A 59 -8.93 14.79 -20.47
CA LYS A 59 -9.81 15.97 -20.54
C LYS A 59 -9.57 16.86 -19.30
N VAL A 60 -9.90 18.16 -19.40
CA VAL A 60 -9.86 19.18 -18.31
C VAL A 60 -10.41 18.70 -16.96
N THR A 61 -11.30 17.70 -16.96
CA THR A 61 -11.75 16.93 -15.77
C THR A 61 -10.64 16.26 -14.95
N ASP A 62 -9.40 16.33 -15.39
CA ASP A 62 -8.26 15.74 -14.70
C ASP A 62 -7.61 16.71 -13.69
N GLU A 63 -7.79 18.03 -13.80
CA GLU A 63 -7.24 18.96 -12.79
C GLU A 63 -7.90 18.80 -11.42
N ASN A 64 -9.24 18.74 -11.34
CA ASN A 64 -9.94 18.47 -10.08
C ASN A 64 -9.58 17.11 -9.49
N LYS A 65 -9.33 16.09 -10.33
CA LYS A 65 -8.91 14.76 -9.86
C LYS A 65 -7.47 14.76 -9.37
N LEU A 66 -6.59 15.55 -10.01
CA LEU A 66 -5.23 15.75 -9.55
C LEU A 66 -5.23 16.47 -8.20
N GLN A 67 -6.08 17.48 -8.03
CA GLN A 67 -6.28 18.15 -6.74
C GLN A 67 -6.78 17.18 -5.67
N GLN A 68 -7.82 16.40 -5.98
CA GLN A 68 -8.31 15.34 -5.08
C GLN A 68 -7.19 14.37 -4.69
N CYS A 69 -6.41 13.90 -5.67
CA CYS A 69 -5.28 13.01 -5.40
C CYS A 69 -4.23 13.69 -4.52
N ALA A 70 -3.89 14.95 -4.77
CA ALA A 70 -2.92 15.72 -4.01
C ALA A 70 -3.34 15.87 -2.54
N GLU A 71 -4.58 16.27 -2.29
CA GLU A 71 -5.13 16.46 -0.94
C GLU A 71 -5.24 15.13 -0.19
N ILE A 72 -5.69 14.06 -0.86
CA ILE A 72 -5.80 12.72 -0.26
C ILE A 72 -4.39 12.16 0.04
N LEU A 73 -3.42 12.36 -0.86
CA LEU A 73 -2.05 11.92 -0.66
C LEU A 73 -1.38 12.67 0.50
N LEU A 74 -1.59 13.98 0.59
CA LEU A 74 -1.06 14.76 1.70
C LEU A 74 -1.67 14.32 3.04
N CYS A 75 -2.99 14.06 3.07
CA CYS A 75 -3.64 13.45 4.24
C CYS A 75 -3.04 12.09 4.62
N PHE A 76 -2.72 11.28 3.61
CA PHE A 76 -2.09 9.97 3.81
C PHE A 76 -0.70 10.11 4.45
N CYS A 77 0.11 11.07 4.00
CA CYS A 77 1.42 11.38 4.58
C CYS A 77 1.32 12.01 5.98
N LEU A 78 0.22 12.69 6.31
CA LEU A 78 -0.06 13.26 7.63
C LEU A 78 -0.64 12.24 8.65
N ASP A 79 -0.63 10.95 8.32
CA ASP A 79 -1.18 9.88 9.18
C ASP A 79 -2.68 10.03 9.51
N PHE A 80 -3.45 10.69 8.65
CA PHE A 80 -4.91 10.77 8.82
C PHE A 80 -5.60 9.51 8.33
N SER A 81 -6.54 9.02 9.14
CA SER A 81 -7.44 7.92 8.74
C SER A 81 -8.33 8.35 7.59
N SER A 82 -8.79 7.40 6.78
CA SER A 82 -9.70 7.68 5.65
C SER A 82 -10.95 8.46 6.10
N HIS A 83 -11.45 8.20 7.31
CA HIS A 83 -12.57 8.95 7.89
C HIS A 83 -12.19 10.41 8.17
N ARG A 84 -11.05 10.65 8.81
CA ARG A 84 -10.56 12.00 9.10
C ARG A 84 -10.27 12.78 7.80
N THR A 85 -9.70 12.12 6.80
CA THR A 85 -9.46 12.68 5.47
C THR A 85 -10.75 13.15 4.80
N VAL A 86 -11.82 12.35 4.85
CA VAL A 86 -13.13 12.75 4.35
C VAL A 86 -13.67 13.98 5.07
N GLN A 87 -13.51 14.05 6.39
CA GLN A 87 -13.98 15.20 7.18
C GLN A 87 -13.23 16.49 6.83
N ILE A 88 -11.93 16.42 6.52
CA ILE A 88 -11.10 17.59 6.23
C ILE A 88 -11.24 18.04 4.76
N THR A 89 -11.21 17.08 3.83
CA THR A 89 -11.19 17.37 2.39
C THR A 89 -12.57 17.41 1.75
N HIS A 90 -13.59 16.91 2.46
CA HIS A 90 -14.96 16.75 1.97
C HIS A 90 -15.08 15.85 0.72
N HIS A 91 -14.05 15.05 0.40
CA HIS A 91 -14.11 14.05 -0.66
C HIS A 91 -14.96 12.84 -0.28
N ARG A 92 -15.43 12.11 -1.29
CA ARG A 92 -16.25 10.91 -1.07
C ARG A 92 -15.42 9.80 -0.40
N TYR A 93 -15.94 9.20 0.68
CA TYR A 93 -15.25 8.12 1.40
C TYR A 93 -14.75 6.97 0.50
N PRO A 94 -15.54 6.43 -0.46
CA PRO A 94 -15.04 5.39 -1.36
C PRO A 94 -13.83 5.82 -2.18
N LEU A 95 -13.77 7.09 -2.58
CA LEU A 95 -12.64 7.63 -3.33
C LEU A 95 -11.37 7.63 -2.47
N VAL A 96 -11.47 8.16 -1.24
CA VAL A 96 -10.36 8.22 -0.28
C VAL A 96 -9.81 6.83 0.02
N THR A 97 -10.68 5.86 0.31
CA THR A 97 -10.27 4.48 0.59
C THR A 97 -9.57 3.83 -0.60
N VAL A 98 -10.09 4.03 -1.82
CA VAL A 98 -9.46 3.50 -3.05
C VAL A 98 -8.05 4.08 -3.24
N PHE A 99 -7.88 5.39 -3.08
CA PHE A 99 -6.55 6.01 -3.18
C PHE A 99 -5.59 5.50 -2.10
N TYR A 100 -6.03 5.40 -0.86
CA TYR A 100 -5.22 4.85 0.23
C TYR A 100 -4.75 3.42 -0.07
N ASP A 101 -5.65 2.57 -0.58
CA ASP A 101 -5.30 1.21 -0.96
C ASP A 101 -4.31 1.16 -2.13
N HIS A 102 -4.43 2.07 -3.11
CA HIS A 102 -3.45 2.17 -4.19
C HIS A 102 -2.08 2.66 -3.70
N PHE A 103 -2.03 3.65 -2.79
CA PHE A 103 -0.77 4.09 -2.19
C PHE A 103 -0.08 2.95 -1.44
N ARG A 104 -0.84 2.21 -0.61
CA ARG A 104 -0.30 1.03 0.09
C ARG A 104 0.24 -0.03 -0.85
N LYS A 105 -0.49 -0.31 -1.94
CA LYS A 105 -0.05 -1.26 -2.98
C LYS A 105 1.26 -0.81 -3.62
N LEU A 106 1.37 0.46 -4.02
CA LEU A 106 2.62 1.00 -4.58
C LEU A 106 3.80 0.82 -3.63
N LEU A 107 3.63 1.18 -2.36
CA LEU A 107 4.67 1.04 -1.34
C LEU A 107 5.08 -0.43 -1.14
N THR A 108 4.10 -1.33 -1.19
CA THR A 108 4.30 -2.77 -1.01
C THR A 108 4.99 -3.40 -2.22
N GLU A 109 4.56 -3.08 -3.43
CA GLU A 109 5.14 -3.57 -4.69
C GLU A 109 6.59 -3.10 -4.88
N LYS A 110 6.94 -1.92 -4.35
CA LYS A 110 8.31 -1.41 -4.43
C LYS A 110 9.26 -2.04 -3.41
N SER A 111 8.74 -2.46 -2.25
CA SER A 111 9.54 -2.97 -1.13
C SER A 111 9.67 -4.49 -1.10
N LEU A 112 8.74 -5.23 -1.69
CA LEU A 112 8.72 -6.69 -1.65
C LEU A 112 9.08 -7.32 -2.99
N SER A 113 9.70 -8.50 -2.93
CA SER A 113 9.87 -9.38 -4.10
C SER A 113 8.53 -9.97 -4.54
N LEU A 114 8.47 -10.45 -5.79
CA LEU A 114 7.27 -11.08 -6.34
C LEU A 114 6.78 -12.27 -5.48
N GLU A 115 7.70 -13.07 -4.94
CA GLU A 115 7.37 -14.18 -4.04
C GLU A 115 6.70 -13.69 -2.75
N LYS A 116 7.24 -12.65 -2.12
CA LYS A 116 6.67 -12.09 -0.88
C LYS A 116 5.33 -11.40 -1.13
N LEU A 117 5.13 -10.80 -2.31
CA LEU A 117 3.82 -10.27 -2.75
C LEU A 117 2.77 -11.38 -2.91
N GLN A 118 3.16 -12.54 -3.42
CA GLN A 118 2.28 -13.71 -3.49
C GLN A 118 1.87 -14.16 -2.09
N LEU A 119 2.81 -14.27 -1.14
CA LEU A 119 2.50 -14.59 0.26
C LEU A 119 1.47 -13.61 0.86
N LEU A 120 1.63 -12.31 0.62
CA LEU A 120 0.65 -11.31 1.06
C LEU A 120 -0.75 -11.48 0.46
N THR A 121 -0.85 -11.98 -0.77
CA THR A 121 -2.10 -12.05 -1.53
C THR A 121 -2.80 -13.40 -1.40
N THR A 122 -2.08 -14.47 -1.05
CA THR A 122 -2.63 -15.81 -0.82
C THR A 122 -3.56 -15.86 0.41
N HIS A 123 -3.32 -15.04 1.44
CA HIS A 123 -4.16 -14.97 2.65
C HIS A 123 -5.45 -14.15 2.49
N LYS A 124 -6.10 -14.23 1.32
CA LYS A 124 -7.33 -13.48 0.98
C LYS A 124 -8.61 -14.33 1.07
N GLY A 125 -8.55 -15.59 1.52
CA GLY A 125 -9.64 -16.54 1.37
C GLY A 125 -10.86 -16.29 2.26
N ASP A 126 -12.02 -16.61 1.68
CA ASP A 126 -13.36 -16.34 2.20
C ASP A 126 -13.69 -17.03 3.53
N ILE A 127 -14.57 -16.37 4.28
CA ILE A 127 -15.00 -16.74 5.63
C ILE A 127 -16.10 -17.80 5.52
N GLN A 128 -15.89 -18.98 6.10
CA GLN A 128 -16.94 -19.95 6.37
C GLN A 128 -16.95 -20.28 7.86
N GLU A 129 -18.13 -20.17 8.48
CA GLU A 129 -18.35 -20.33 9.92
C GLU A 129 -18.12 -21.78 10.36
N VAL A 130 -17.26 -21.96 11.36
CA VAL A 130 -17.25 -23.15 12.21
C VAL A 130 -16.99 -22.72 13.65
N HIS A 131 -17.77 -23.31 14.56
CA HIS A 131 -17.70 -23.12 15.99
C HIS A 131 -16.43 -23.72 16.63
N ASP A 132 -16.07 -23.15 17.77
CA ASP A 132 -15.08 -23.54 18.79
C ASP A 132 -13.59 -23.21 18.61
N THR A 133 -12.97 -22.98 19.77
CA THR A 133 -11.87 -22.04 20.03
C THR A 133 -10.53 -22.42 19.40
N SER A 134 -10.27 -21.94 18.20
CA SER A 134 -8.95 -22.01 17.57
C SER A 134 -7.96 -21.02 18.24
N ARG A 135 -6.74 -21.48 18.51
CA ARG A 135 -5.61 -20.65 19.00
C ARG A 135 -4.63 -20.42 17.86
N CYS A 136 -3.99 -19.25 17.83
CA CYS A 136 -2.92 -18.97 16.89
C CYS A 136 -1.75 -19.93 17.11
N ARG A 137 -1.28 -20.59 16.05
CA ARG A 137 -0.13 -21.50 16.08
C ARG A 137 1.13 -20.84 16.66
N TRP A 138 1.38 -19.58 16.27
CA TRP A 138 2.59 -18.81 16.57
C TRP A 138 2.57 -18.19 17.96
N CYS A 139 1.54 -17.41 18.28
CA CYS A 139 1.50 -16.65 19.53
C CYS A 139 0.54 -17.20 20.60
N LYS A 140 -0.11 -18.35 20.33
CA LYS A 140 -1.09 -19.03 21.20
C LYS A 140 -2.28 -18.17 21.65
N SER A 141 -2.46 -16.99 21.04
CA SER A 141 -3.59 -16.11 21.32
C SER A 141 -4.90 -16.73 20.85
N LYS A 142 -6.00 -16.46 21.56
CA LYS A 142 -7.34 -16.92 21.15
C LYS A 142 -7.70 -16.27 19.81
N LEU A 143 -7.95 -17.08 18.78
CA LEU A 143 -8.54 -16.60 17.54
C LEU A 143 -10.05 -16.45 17.77
N ARG A 144 -10.66 -15.52 17.04
CA ARG A 144 -12.12 -15.47 16.98
C ARG A 144 -12.59 -16.66 16.13
N SER A 145 -13.66 -17.33 16.55
CA SER A 145 -14.30 -18.41 15.78
C SER A 145 -14.52 -17.97 14.34
N GLY A 146 -14.13 -18.80 13.36
CA GLY A 146 -14.36 -18.54 11.93
C GLY A 146 -13.14 -18.17 11.07
N THR A 147 -11.93 -18.02 11.61
CA THR A 147 -10.70 -17.93 10.77
C THR A 147 -10.09 -19.32 10.59
N ARG A 148 -10.30 -19.93 9.42
CA ARG A 148 -9.62 -21.19 9.00
C ARG A 148 -8.18 -20.95 8.55
N GLU A 149 -7.86 -19.75 8.09
CA GLU A 149 -6.51 -19.40 7.65
C GLU A 149 -5.63 -19.06 8.85
N GLU A 150 -4.43 -19.64 8.88
CA GLU A 150 -3.42 -19.25 9.85
C GLU A 150 -3.11 -17.76 9.66
N PRO A 151 -3.05 -16.97 10.75
CA PRO A 151 -2.80 -15.55 10.64
C PRO A 151 -1.41 -15.33 10.03
N PRO A 152 -1.28 -14.43 9.03
CA PRO A 152 0.01 -14.17 8.41
C PRO A 152 0.99 -13.67 9.46
N VAL A 153 2.23 -14.14 9.36
CA VAL A 153 3.34 -13.75 10.23
C VAL A 153 4.29 -12.85 9.48
N PHE A 154 4.73 -11.80 10.15
CA PHE A 154 5.66 -10.83 9.60
C PHE A 154 6.93 -10.78 10.42
N GLY A 155 8.08 -11.01 9.80
CA GLY A 155 9.37 -10.83 10.42
C GLY A 155 9.74 -9.36 10.47
N VAL A 156 10.30 -8.90 11.59
CA VAL A 156 10.79 -7.52 11.76
C VAL A 156 12.31 -7.54 11.86
N GLN A 157 12.97 -6.87 10.94
CA GLN A 157 14.43 -6.66 10.93
C GLN A 157 14.74 -5.20 11.24
N LEU A 158 15.77 -4.98 12.05
CA LEU A 158 16.30 -3.66 12.37
C LEU A 158 17.73 -3.60 11.83
N ARG A 159 18.03 -2.59 11.01
CA ARG A 159 19.39 -2.34 10.53
C ARG A 159 20.10 -1.38 11.49
N GLU A 160 21.42 -1.46 11.53
CA GLU A 160 22.25 -0.51 12.30
C GLU A 160 22.03 0.95 11.88
N SER A 161 21.63 1.18 10.63
CA SER A 161 21.25 2.50 10.10
C SER A 161 19.96 3.07 10.71
N GLY A 162 19.21 2.28 11.49
CA GLY A 162 17.89 2.66 12.02
C GLY A 162 16.73 2.45 11.04
N GLU A 163 17.01 1.84 9.88
CA GLU A 163 16.01 1.37 8.93
C GLU A 163 15.36 0.05 9.40
N VAL A 164 14.10 -0.12 9.06
CA VAL A 164 13.27 -1.25 9.46
C VAL A 164 12.74 -1.97 8.24
N THR A 165 12.72 -3.29 8.29
CA THR A 165 12.02 -4.12 7.30
C THR A 165 11.00 -5.02 8.01
N ILE A 166 9.77 -5.02 7.51
CA ILE A 166 8.64 -5.84 7.95
C ILE A 166 8.16 -6.64 6.74
N ASP A 167 8.51 -7.91 6.70
CA ASP A 167 8.24 -8.77 5.55
C ASP A 167 7.37 -9.97 5.93
N PRO A 168 6.44 -10.40 5.06
CA PRO A 168 5.72 -11.65 5.26
C PRO A 168 6.72 -12.82 5.26
N LEU A 169 6.51 -13.78 6.14
CA LEU A 169 7.32 -14.98 6.25
C LEU A 169 6.53 -16.20 5.78
N LYS A 170 7.24 -17.14 5.15
CA LYS A 170 6.71 -18.48 4.88
C LYS A 170 6.59 -19.25 6.20
N ASP A 171 5.69 -20.23 6.25
CA ASP A 171 5.55 -21.09 7.43
C ASP A 171 6.88 -21.74 7.82
N ASP A 172 7.67 -22.23 6.87
CA ASP A 172 8.95 -22.87 7.16
C ASP A 172 9.97 -21.87 7.75
N GLU A 173 10.03 -20.64 7.23
CA GLU A 173 10.85 -19.56 7.78
C GLU A 173 10.39 -19.19 9.19
N ALA A 174 9.08 -19.05 9.37
CA ALA A 174 8.47 -18.79 10.66
C ALA A 174 8.72 -19.94 11.65
N VAL A 175 8.70 -21.20 11.22
CA VAL A 175 8.99 -22.36 12.06
C VAL A 175 10.43 -22.31 12.54
N LEU A 176 11.38 -22.13 11.61
CA LEU A 176 12.81 -22.06 11.88
C LEU A 176 13.15 -20.96 12.88
N HIS A 177 12.46 -19.83 12.80
CA HIS A 177 12.75 -18.68 13.66
C HIS A 177 11.95 -18.70 14.99
N PHE A 178 10.77 -19.34 15.05
CA PHE A 178 9.77 -19.08 16.11
C PHE A 178 9.40 -20.29 16.97
N HIS A 179 9.78 -21.53 16.62
CA HIS A 179 9.45 -22.73 17.43
C HIS A 179 10.09 -22.73 18.83
N THR A 180 11.12 -21.90 19.07
CA THR A 180 11.82 -21.79 20.37
C THR A 180 11.18 -20.76 21.32
N PHE A 181 10.05 -20.14 20.96
CA PHE A 181 9.39 -19.14 21.82
C PHE A 181 8.68 -19.81 23.01
N GLY A 182 9.41 -20.02 24.11
CA GLY A 182 8.89 -20.54 25.39
C GLY A 182 9.56 -21.81 25.91
N SER A 183 10.51 -22.41 25.18
CA SER A 183 11.35 -23.51 25.68
C SER A 183 12.64 -22.96 26.28
N LYS A 184 13.01 -23.43 27.48
CA LYS A 184 14.27 -23.11 28.19
C LYS A 184 15.53 -23.64 27.50
N GLU A 185 15.42 -24.19 26.31
CA GLU A 185 16.55 -24.73 25.56
C GLU A 185 17.13 -23.67 24.63
N GLU A 186 18.15 -22.99 25.16
CA GLU A 186 19.16 -22.27 24.41
C GLU A 186 19.93 -23.26 23.53
N ALA A 187 19.57 -23.36 22.25
CA ALA A 187 20.36 -24.12 21.30
C ALA A 187 20.49 -23.35 19.97
N ILE A 188 21.62 -22.65 19.86
CA ILE A 188 22.58 -22.79 18.75
C ILE A 188 21.92 -22.78 17.36
N GLY A 189 21.44 -21.60 16.97
CA GLY A 189 21.11 -21.25 15.59
C GLY A 189 21.07 -19.73 15.51
N ARG A 190 22.19 -19.10 15.14
CA ARG A 190 22.31 -17.65 15.09
C ARG A 190 21.14 -17.03 14.31
N ARG A 191 20.56 -16.01 14.92
CA ARG A 191 19.56 -15.09 14.38
C ARG A 191 20.04 -14.51 13.05
N GLU A 192 19.35 -14.80 11.96
CA GLU A 192 19.51 -14.00 10.74
C GLU A 192 18.71 -12.70 10.87
N GLY A 193 19.24 -11.73 11.63
CA GLY A 193 18.84 -10.31 11.56
C GLY A 193 17.43 -9.91 12.02
N PHE A 194 16.59 -10.83 12.51
CA PHE A 194 15.24 -10.50 12.99
C PHE A 194 15.22 -10.08 14.47
N ALA A 195 14.68 -8.89 14.72
CA ALA A 195 14.43 -8.38 16.06
C ALA A 195 13.18 -9.01 16.73
N GLY A 196 12.23 -9.46 15.91
CA GLY A 196 10.97 -10.02 16.36
C GLY A 196 10.05 -10.39 15.21
N PHE A 197 8.79 -10.68 15.53
CA PHE A 197 7.73 -10.93 14.57
C PHE A 197 6.41 -10.29 14.99
N ILE A 198 5.59 -9.95 14.01
CA ILE A 198 4.22 -9.47 14.19
C ILE A 198 3.26 -10.58 13.79
N CYS A 199 2.37 -10.95 14.70
CA CYS A 199 1.29 -11.91 14.47
C CYS A 199 0.08 -11.52 15.30
N CYS A 200 -1.14 -11.71 14.78
CA CYS A 200 -2.39 -11.38 15.48
C CYS A 200 -2.41 -9.94 16.07
N SER A 201 -1.83 -8.97 15.34
CA SER A 201 -1.70 -7.58 15.77
C SER A 201 -0.87 -7.38 17.05
N LYS A 202 -0.01 -8.34 17.40
CA LYS A 202 0.95 -8.25 18.50
C LYS A 202 2.36 -8.42 17.97
N PHE A 203 3.29 -7.69 18.57
CA PHE A 203 4.71 -7.84 18.31
C PHE A 203 5.32 -8.73 19.39
N HIS A 204 6.05 -9.74 18.95
CA HIS A 204 6.73 -10.74 19.74
C HIS A 204 8.23 -10.60 19.48
N ARG A 205 9.02 -10.37 20.54
CA ARG A 205 10.43 -9.99 20.44
C ARG A 205 11.34 -11.18 20.70
N PHE A 206 12.45 -11.28 19.96
CA PHE A 206 13.48 -12.31 20.19
C PHE A 206 14.74 -11.79 20.86
N THR A 207 14.99 -10.49 20.77
CA THR A 207 16.31 -9.93 21.06
C THR A 207 16.53 -9.79 22.57
N GLN A 208 17.69 -10.32 23.00
CA GLN A 208 18.20 -10.15 24.36
C GLN A 208 19.19 -8.98 24.47
N ASP A 209 19.69 -8.46 23.33
CA ASP A 209 20.55 -7.26 23.27
C ASP A 209 19.74 -6.01 23.58
N GLU A 210 20.18 -5.21 24.56
CA GLU A 210 19.51 -3.99 25.03
C GLU A 210 19.33 -2.94 23.91
N LYS A 211 20.29 -2.78 23.00
CA LYS A 211 20.17 -1.79 21.92
C LYS A 211 19.15 -2.20 20.86
N GLU A 212 19.15 -3.48 20.48
CA GLU A 212 18.15 -4.02 19.55
C GLU A 212 16.76 -4.04 20.19
N LYS A 213 16.67 -4.29 21.50
CA LYS A 213 15.41 -4.17 22.26
C LYS A 213 14.87 -2.75 22.18
N ASP A 214 15.69 -1.75 22.47
CA ASP A 214 15.28 -0.34 22.46
C ASP A 214 14.75 0.08 21.07
N GLY A 215 15.46 -0.28 20.00
CA GLY A 215 14.99 -0.02 18.63
C GLY A 215 13.67 -0.71 18.30
N ALA A 216 13.50 -1.96 18.74
CA ALA A 216 12.28 -2.74 18.53
C ALA A 216 11.10 -2.20 19.38
N GLU A 217 11.38 -1.70 20.59
CA GLU A 217 10.40 -1.05 21.45
C GLU A 217 9.91 0.27 20.86
N GLN A 218 10.85 1.10 20.39
CA GLN A 218 10.55 2.38 19.77
C GLN A 218 9.68 2.19 18.52
N LEU A 219 10.08 1.26 17.64
CA LEU A 219 9.29 0.90 16.46
C LEU A 219 7.89 0.44 16.85
N TRP A 220 7.77 -0.51 17.78
CA TRP A 220 6.47 -1.07 18.13
C TRP A 220 5.57 -0.07 18.83
N THR A 221 6.12 0.83 19.64
CA THR A 221 5.38 1.94 20.27
C THR A 221 4.84 2.88 19.19
N TRP A 222 5.70 3.29 18.25
CA TRP A 222 5.33 4.15 17.11
C TRP A 222 4.23 3.53 16.24
N ILE A 223 4.32 2.22 15.96
CA ILE A 223 3.31 1.46 15.22
C ILE A 223 2.00 1.38 16.02
N ARG A 224 2.06 1.06 17.31
CA ARG A 224 0.89 0.85 18.17
C ARG A 224 0.05 2.12 18.30
N GLU A 225 0.68 3.28 18.46
CA GLU A 225 0.01 4.58 18.49
C GLU A 225 -0.82 4.81 17.22
N ARG A 226 -0.27 4.49 16.05
CA ARG A 226 -0.95 4.64 14.75
C ARG A 226 -2.03 3.62 14.50
N ILE A 227 -1.85 2.38 14.95
CA ILE A 227 -2.89 1.35 14.89
C ILE A 227 -4.13 1.77 15.69
N ARG A 228 -3.94 2.34 16.90
CA ARG A 228 -5.04 2.81 17.76
C ARG A 228 -5.88 3.89 17.08
N ASN A 229 -5.23 4.81 16.38
CA ASN A 229 -5.90 5.90 15.65
C ASN A 229 -6.72 5.43 14.43
N HIS A 230 -6.47 4.21 13.95
CA HIS A 230 -7.17 3.60 12.83
C HIS A 230 -8.20 2.53 13.24
N HIS A 231 -8.59 2.49 14.52
CA HIS A 231 -9.50 1.48 15.08
C HIS A 231 -9.01 0.02 14.90
N GLY A 232 -7.69 -0.19 14.80
CA GLY A 232 -7.08 -1.49 14.58
C GLY A 232 -6.77 -1.80 13.11
N ILE A 233 -5.91 -2.80 12.88
CA ILE A 233 -5.58 -3.25 11.53
C ILE A 233 -6.75 -4.07 10.97
N TRP A 234 -7.32 -3.65 9.84
CA TRP A 234 -8.33 -4.45 9.14
C TRP A 234 -7.71 -5.76 8.63
N LYS A 235 -8.22 -6.90 9.12
CA LYS A 235 -7.62 -8.23 8.94
C LYS A 235 -7.27 -8.58 7.49
N ARG A 236 -8.11 -8.16 6.53
CA ARG A 236 -7.97 -8.48 5.09
C ARG A 236 -6.78 -7.78 4.39
N ASN A 237 -6.26 -6.68 4.93
CA ASN A 237 -5.16 -5.90 4.32
C ASN A 237 -3.99 -5.66 5.28
N THR A 238 -3.83 -6.53 6.29
CA THR A 238 -2.83 -6.36 7.35
C THR A 238 -1.42 -6.12 6.81
N GLY A 239 -0.99 -6.90 5.81
CA GLY A 239 0.33 -6.74 5.21
C GLY A 239 0.54 -5.41 4.51
N PHE A 240 -0.42 -4.97 3.68
CA PHE A 240 -0.37 -3.66 3.01
C PHE A 240 -0.26 -2.50 4.00
N PHE A 241 -0.97 -2.59 5.13
CA PHE A 241 -0.89 -1.58 6.18
C PHE A 241 0.44 -1.62 6.94
N LEU A 242 0.98 -2.81 7.23
CA LEU A 242 2.30 -2.94 7.85
C LEU A 242 3.41 -2.38 6.94
N LYS A 243 3.33 -2.57 5.62
CA LYS A 243 4.27 -1.95 4.68
C LYS A 243 4.12 -0.44 4.58
N GLU A 244 2.91 0.10 4.70
CA GLU A 244 2.71 1.55 4.88
C GLU A 244 3.45 2.05 6.13
N LEU A 245 3.27 1.38 7.27
CA LEU A 245 3.90 1.79 8.53
C LEU A 245 5.42 1.67 8.50
N GLU A 246 5.96 0.61 7.91
CA GLU A 246 7.40 0.46 7.68
C GLU A 246 7.94 1.63 6.85
N TRP A 247 7.32 1.90 5.69
CA TRP A 247 7.79 2.96 4.81
C TRP A 247 7.75 4.32 5.50
N LYS A 248 6.66 4.61 6.22
CA LYS A 248 6.51 5.85 6.99
C LYS A 248 7.51 5.94 8.13
N TYR A 249 7.78 4.84 8.84
CA TYR A 249 8.81 4.81 9.88
C TYR A 249 10.18 5.14 9.27
N ASN A 250 10.54 4.53 8.15
CA ASN A 250 11.83 4.78 7.49
C ASN A 250 11.94 6.18 6.88
N ASN A 251 10.82 6.85 6.60
CA ASN A 251 10.78 8.22 6.07
C ASN A 251 10.26 9.24 7.10
N ARG A 252 10.25 8.90 8.40
CA ARG A 252 9.67 9.71 9.49
C ARG A 252 10.32 11.08 9.69
N SER A 253 11.57 11.23 9.25
CA SER A 253 12.31 12.50 9.30
C SER A 253 12.00 13.43 8.11
N LEU A 254 11.27 12.95 7.10
CA LEU A 254 10.91 13.75 5.95
C LEU A 254 9.58 14.46 6.19
N GLU A 255 9.53 15.71 5.73
CA GLU A 255 8.29 16.47 5.71
C GLU A 255 7.21 15.76 4.86
N PRO A 256 5.92 15.86 5.23
CA PRO A 256 4.83 15.19 4.54
C PRO A 256 4.77 15.45 3.03
N GLU A 257 5.11 16.67 2.59
CA GLU A 257 5.17 17.00 1.15
C GLU A 257 6.26 16.23 0.42
N LEU A 258 7.43 16.06 1.04
CA LEU A 258 8.53 15.30 0.44
C LEU A 258 8.22 13.80 0.42
N GLN A 259 7.54 13.29 1.45
CA GLN A 259 6.97 11.94 1.44
C GLN A 259 6.00 11.76 0.27
N ALA A 260 5.08 12.71 0.07
CA ALA A 260 4.13 12.67 -1.04
C ALA A 260 4.84 12.64 -2.40
N ARG A 261 5.88 13.46 -2.62
CA ARG A 261 6.68 13.45 -3.85
C ARG A 261 7.32 12.09 -4.12
N LYS A 262 7.92 11.45 -3.10
CA LYS A 262 8.45 10.09 -3.23
C LYS A 262 7.38 9.08 -3.64
N ILE A 263 6.15 9.20 -3.11
CA ILE A 263 5.04 8.32 -3.53
C ILE A 263 4.63 8.62 -4.98
N ILE A 264 4.58 9.89 -5.40
CA ILE A 264 4.27 10.30 -6.77
C ILE A 264 5.25 9.67 -7.76
N GLU A 265 6.55 9.61 -7.44
CA GLU A 265 7.57 8.98 -8.28
C GLU A 265 7.25 7.51 -8.60
N LEU A 266 6.63 6.80 -7.66
CA LEU A 266 6.20 5.40 -7.82
C LEU A 266 4.92 5.24 -8.65
N MET A 267 4.15 6.32 -8.86
CA MET A 267 2.88 6.24 -9.59
C MET A 267 3.09 5.95 -11.09
N PRO A 268 2.22 5.12 -11.70
CA PRO A 268 2.21 4.89 -13.14
C PRO A 268 1.80 6.15 -13.91
N MET A 269 2.26 6.27 -15.15
CA MET A 269 2.03 7.45 -16.04
C MET A 269 0.57 7.65 -16.48
N ASP A 270 -0.35 6.80 -16.03
CA ASP A 270 -1.78 6.85 -16.31
C ASP A 270 -2.62 6.54 -15.06
N PHE A 271 -2.06 6.77 -13.86
CA PHE A 271 -2.66 6.38 -12.58
C PHE A 271 -4.11 6.83 -12.42
N LEU A 272 -4.46 8.06 -12.84
CA LEU A 272 -5.83 8.56 -12.79
C LEU A 272 -6.83 7.67 -13.53
N THR A 273 -6.40 7.03 -14.62
CA THR A 273 -7.26 6.13 -15.39
C THR A 273 -7.22 4.73 -14.82
N SER A 274 -6.03 4.20 -14.51
CA SER A 274 -5.88 2.82 -14.05
C SER A 274 -6.52 2.59 -12.67
N TRP A 275 -6.47 3.57 -11.78
CA TRP A 275 -7.00 3.48 -10.42
C TRP A 275 -8.52 3.69 -10.34
N LEU A 276 -9.08 4.52 -11.21
CA LEU A 276 -10.52 4.81 -11.22
C LEU A 276 -11.32 3.81 -12.08
N LEU A 277 -10.70 3.14 -13.06
CA LEU A 277 -11.33 2.07 -13.82
C LEU A 277 -11.44 0.76 -13.01
N SER A 278 -10.46 0.47 -12.16
CA SER A 278 -10.44 -0.75 -11.33
C SER A 278 -11.46 -0.75 -10.20
N ALA A 279 -12.06 0.40 -9.87
CA ALA A 279 -13.20 0.50 -8.96
C ALA A 279 -14.54 0.01 -9.56
N LYS A 280 -14.57 -0.35 -10.86
CA LYS A 280 -15.74 -0.95 -11.52
C LYS A 280 -15.43 -2.36 -12.01
N LYS A 281 -15.87 -3.41 -11.29
CA LYS A 281 -16.38 -4.71 -11.82
C LYS A 281 -16.70 -5.70 -10.66
N PRO A 282 -17.66 -6.63 -10.79
CA PRO A 282 -18.00 -7.38 -12.01
C PRO A 282 -19.44 -7.20 -12.52
N SER A 283 -19.60 -7.29 -13.84
CA SER A 283 -20.87 -7.62 -14.48
C SER A 283 -21.30 -9.01 -14.00
N ILE A 284 -22.45 -9.06 -13.33
CA ILE A 284 -23.15 -10.29 -13.01
C ILE A 284 -23.43 -11.00 -14.34
N ALA A 285 -22.76 -12.14 -14.56
CA ALA A 285 -23.19 -13.07 -15.58
C ALA A 285 -24.47 -13.73 -15.04
N THR A 286 -25.62 -13.26 -15.51
CA THR A 286 -26.89 -13.97 -15.40
C THR A 286 -26.75 -15.30 -16.13
N HIS A 287 -26.59 -16.39 -15.39
CA HIS A 287 -27.01 -17.71 -15.85
C HIS A 287 -28.54 -17.70 -15.85
N GLN A 288 -29.13 -17.63 -17.04
CA GLN A 288 -30.50 -18.04 -17.25
C GLN A 288 -30.57 -19.57 -17.21
N GLN A 289 -31.62 -20.03 -16.55
CA GLN A 289 -32.07 -21.42 -16.42
C GLN A 289 -32.43 -22.04 -17.76
#